data_AF-A0A6G1MP79-F1
#
_entry.id   AF-A0A6G1MP79-F1
#
_cell.length_a   1.000
_cell.length_b   1.000
_cell.length_c   1.000
_cell.angle_alpha   90.00
_cell.angle_beta   90.00
_cell.angle_gamma   90.00
#
_symmetry.space_group_name_H-M   'P 1'
#
loop_
_entity.id
_entity.type
_entity.pdbx_description
1 polymer ?
#
loop_
_entity_poly.entity_id
_entity_poly.type
_entity_poly.pdbx_seq_one_letter_code
_entity_poly.pdbx_strand_id
1 'polypeptide(L)'
;MRTPTSNAEQQPGDILWDDIFHINPCGFAVPKNPLPELSTHESRGFSLDPIYEYKGFAIKCDVPYREFDMAKLAGDCGVKVHGYVLRTYKDYPELQLCRVGLVMEIGRPLADYIKTISDIEPEKLRVKNEMISVVERLHTERRMVHGDIKPANFLICQDSKIRLCDFKSGRPEDEPVELWGPLVDDLGGTAFTDRYQNKHREQYVPPTRNDDWYALAISVWELYTGKTPFESISDTEELRDHRRTGQTVDLTEVKDSETREWIRKILREGDALA
;
A
#
# COMPACT_ATOMS: atom_id res chain seq x y z
N MET A 1 10.79 -19.71 -6.95
CA MET A 1 9.95 -19.50 -8.14
C MET A 1 8.88 -20.59 -8.16
N ARG A 2 7.67 -20.30 -7.69
CA ARG A 2 6.52 -21.16 -8.00
C ARG A 2 6.18 -21.00 -9.48
N THR A 3 5.79 -22.09 -10.11
CA THR A 3 5.32 -22.13 -11.50
C THR A 3 4.22 -21.09 -11.72
N PRO A 4 4.26 -20.29 -12.80
CA PRO A 4 3.14 -19.42 -13.11
C PRO A 4 1.89 -20.28 -13.34
N THR A 5 0.74 -19.90 -12.82
CA THR A 5 -0.50 -20.68 -12.98
C THR A 5 -1.60 -19.77 -13.51
N SER A 6 -1.51 -19.38 -14.78
CA SER A 6 -2.70 -18.90 -15.49
C SER A 6 -2.58 -19.05 -17.00
N ASN A 7 -3.68 -19.48 -17.63
CA ASN A 7 -3.96 -19.24 -19.05
C ASN A 7 -4.95 -18.07 -19.13
N ALA A 8 -4.46 -16.83 -18.99
CA ALA A 8 -5.31 -15.65 -19.09
C ALA A 8 -5.63 -15.35 -20.56
N GLU A 9 -6.91 -15.21 -20.92
CA GLU A 9 -7.29 -14.61 -22.20
C GLU A 9 -7.15 -13.10 -22.13
N GLN A 10 -6.44 -12.50 -23.10
CA GLN A 10 -6.20 -11.06 -23.14
C GLN A 10 -7.51 -10.28 -23.28
N GLN A 11 -7.70 -9.28 -22.42
CA GLN A 11 -8.82 -8.35 -22.43
C GLN A 11 -8.40 -6.97 -22.95
N PRO A 12 -9.35 -6.10 -23.37
CA PRO A 12 -9.01 -4.77 -23.93
C PRO A 12 -8.18 -3.84 -23.03
N GLY A 13 -8.22 -4.03 -21.71
CA GLY A 13 -7.44 -3.25 -20.73
C GLY A 13 -6.08 -3.86 -20.38
N ASP A 14 -5.77 -5.05 -20.89
CA ASP A 14 -4.51 -5.73 -20.61
C ASP A 14 -3.39 -5.21 -21.50
N ILE A 15 -2.16 -5.22 -20.97
CA ILE A 15 -0.96 -4.78 -21.68
C ILE A 15 0.04 -5.91 -21.71
N LEU A 16 0.66 -6.15 -22.87
CA LEU A 16 1.70 -7.17 -22.98
C LEU A 16 3.00 -6.63 -22.37
N TRP A 17 3.68 -7.45 -21.57
CA TRP A 17 4.98 -7.14 -20.99
C TRP A 17 5.98 -6.68 -22.06
N ASP A 18 5.97 -7.36 -23.21
CA ASP A 18 6.86 -7.06 -24.33
C ASP A 18 6.53 -5.72 -25.01
N ASP A 19 5.38 -5.08 -24.75
CA ASP A 19 5.12 -3.72 -25.23
C ASP A 19 5.81 -2.64 -24.38
N ILE A 20 6.18 -3.00 -23.14
CA ILE A 20 6.70 -2.08 -22.12
C ILE A 20 8.20 -2.30 -21.91
N PHE A 21 8.64 -3.56 -21.84
CA PHE A 21 10.00 -3.95 -21.50
C PHE A 21 10.69 -4.73 -22.62
N HIS A 22 12.01 -4.63 -22.67
CA HIS A 22 12.89 -5.53 -23.42
C HIS A 22 13.90 -6.16 -22.47
N ILE A 23 14.47 -7.30 -22.86
CA ILE A 23 15.56 -7.92 -22.11
C ILE A 23 16.88 -7.39 -22.66
N ASN A 24 17.71 -6.80 -21.80
CA ASN A 24 19.04 -6.33 -22.18
C ASN A 24 20.02 -7.53 -22.33
N PRO A 25 21.23 -7.33 -22.89
CA PRO A 25 22.20 -8.41 -23.06
C PRO A 25 22.63 -9.13 -21.78
N CYS A 26 22.45 -8.49 -20.62
CA CYS A 26 22.74 -9.06 -19.30
C CYS A 26 21.56 -9.87 -18.73
N GLY A 27 20.45 -10.00 -19.46
CA GLY A 27 19.28 -10.75 -19.02
C GLY A 27 18.29 -9.98 -18.15
N PHE A 28 18.52 -8.68 -17.91
CA PHE A 28 17.62 -7.85 -17.11
C PHE A 28 16.54 -7.22 -17.97
N ALA A 29 15.32 -7.13 -17.42
CA ALA A 29 14.24 -6.37 -18.04
C ALA A 29 14.51 -4.88 -17.90
N VAL A 30 14.40 -4.16 -19.02
CA VAL A 30 14.61 -2.70 -19.11
C VAL A 30 13.46 -2.08 -19.91
N PRO A 31 12.91 -0.93 -19.49
CA PRO A 31 11.91 -0.18 -20.26
C PRO A 31 12.32 0.08 -21.72
N LYS A 32 11.40 -0.06 -22.68
CA LYS A 32 11.66 0.16 -24.13
C LYS A 32 11.80 1.64 -24.54
N ASN A 33 11.36 2.57 -23.71
CA ASN A 33 11.49 4.02 -23.84
C ASN A 33 11.69 4.60 -22.42
N PRO A 34 12.09 5.86 -22.20
CA PRO A 34 11.96 6.44 -20.87
C PRO A 34 10.48 6.43 -20.49
N LEU A 35 10.07 5.43 -19.71
CA LEU A 35 8.77 5.37 -19.07
C LEU A 35 8.88 6.29 -17.85
N PRO A 36 8.06 7.35 -17.75
CA PRO A 36 8.06 8.18 -16.57
C PRO A 36 7.80 7.31 -15.34
N GLU A 37 8.73 7.29 -14.41
CA GLU A 37 8.56 6.61 -13.14
C GLU A 37 7.72 7.51 -12.23
N LEU A 38 6.57 7.00 -11.80
CA LEU A 38 5.65 7.69 -10.91
C LEU A 38 6.08 7.56 -9.44
N SER A 39 6.77 6.48 -9.09
CA SER A 39 7.38 6.25 -7.77
C SER A 39 8.78 6.83 -7.73
N THR A 40 8.97 8.09 -7.32
CA THR A 40 10.34 8.60 -7.18
C THR A 40 11.02 7.96 -5.96
N HIS A 41 12.32 7.63 -6.02
CA HIS A 41 13.08 7.11 -4.85
C HIS A 41 13.02 8.00 -3.59
N GLU A 42 12.64 9.28 -3.73
CA GLU A 42 12.46 10.22 -2.62
C GLU A 42 11.10 10.09 -1.91
N SER A 43 10.15 9.38 -2.52
CA SER A 43 8.85 9.08 -1.93
C SER A 43 9.00 7.91 -0.93
N ARG A 44 9.45 8.28 0.28
CA ARG A 44 9.73 7.40 1.43
C ARG A 44 8.56 6.42 1.66
N GLY A 45 8.66 5.21 1.10
CA GLY A 45 7.73 4.11 1.37
C GLY A 45 6.97 3.53 0.18
N PHE A 46 7.23 3.96 -1.05
CA PHE A 46 6.80 3.20 -2.24
C PHE A 46 7.54 1.87 -2.34
N SER A 47 6.89 0.87 -2.93
CA SER A 47 7.46 -0.47 -3.16
C SER A 47 8.88 -0.37 -3.70
N LEU A 48 9.73 -1.35 -3.40
CA LEU A 48 11.02 -1.51 -4.08
C LEU A 48 10.87 -1.68 -5.60
N ASP A 49 9.64 -1.92 -6.06
CA ASP A 49 9.26 -2.08 -7.45
C ASP A 49 8.76 -0.75 -8.04
N PRO A 50 9.37 -0.27 -9.13
CA PRO A 50 9.00 0.97 -9.78
C PRO A 50 7.60 0.92 -10.38
N ILE A 51 6.86 2.02 -10.24
CA ILE A 51 5.57 2.27 -10.89
C ILE A 51 5.81 3.14 -12.11
N TYR A 52 5.36 2.69 -13.28
CA TYR A 52 5.56 3.41 -14.53
C TYR A 52 4.27 4.00 -15.07
N GLU A 53 4.36 5.16 -15.72
CA GLU A 53 3.29 5.65 -16.60
C GLU A 53 3.41 5.04 -18.00
N TYR A 54 2.31 4.49 -18.52
CA TYR A 54 2.23 4.03 -19.90
C TYR A 54 0.83 4.20 -20.45
N LYS A 55 0.71 4.92 -21.58
CA LYS A 55 -0.56 5.22 -22.28
C LYS A 55 -1.66 5.77 -21.35
N GLY A 56 -1.28 6.59 -20.36
CA GLY A 56 -2.22 7.21 -19.42
C GLY A 56 -2.65 6.31 -18.25
N PHE A 57 -1.98 5.19 -18.04
CA PHE A 57 -2.19 4.29 -16.91
C PHE A 57 -0.94 4.16 -16.05
N ALA A 58 -1.13 3.91 -14.76
CA ALA A 58 -0.07 3.48 -13.86
C ALA A 58 0.12 1.97 -13.99
N ILE A 59 1.36 1.52 -14.13
CA ILE A 59 1.73 0.11 -14.26
C ILE A 59 2.61 -0.29 -13.09
N LYS A 60 2.13 -1.28 -12.32
CA LYS A 60 2.92 -2.00 -11.31
C LYS A 60 3.28 -3.38 -11.86
N CYS A 61 4.56 -3.70 -11.88
CA CYS A 61 5.06 -5.00 -12.32
C CYS A 61 5.45 -5.88 -11.13
N ASP A 62 5.69 -7.16 -11.41
CA ASP A 62 6.09 -8.19 -10.44
C ASP A 62 5.15 -8.29 -9.22
N VAL A 63 3.85 -8.14 -9.51
CA VAL A 63 2.78 -8.14 -8.51
C VAL A 63 2.49 -9.57 -8.03
N PRO A 64 2.48 -9.84 -6.71
CA PRO A 64 2.14 -11.15 -6.18
C PRO A 64 0.66 -11.47 -6.43
N TYR A 65 0.33 -12.74 -6.64
CA TYR A 65 -1.04 -13.17 -6.99
C TYR A 65 -2.11 -12.65 -6.01
N ARG A 66 -1.78 -12.65 -4.72
CA ARG A 66 -2.66 -12.15 -3.67
C ARG A 66 -3.07 -10.69 -3.89
N GLU A 67 -2.15 -9.84 -4.33
CA GLU A 67 -2.47 -8.44 -4.55
C GLU A 67 -3.51 -8.26 -5.67
N PHE A 68 -3.51 -9.11 -6.71
CA PHE A 68 -4.56 -9.09 -7.73
C PHE A 68 -5.95 -9.35 -7.14
N ASP A 69 -6.06 -10.39 -6.31
CA ASP A 69 -7.34 -10.79 -5.71
C ASP A 69 -7.83 -9.76 -4.71
N MET A 70 -6.91 -9.23 -3.89
CA MET A 70 -7.23 -8.24 -2.87
C MET A 70 -7.60 -6.88 -3.48
N ALA A 71 -6.90 -6.43 -4.53
CA ALA A 71 -7.26 -5.22 -5.26
C ALA A 71 -8.65 -5.33 -5.90
N LYS A 72 -9.00 -6.52 -6.43
CA LYS A 72 -10.34 -6.77 -6.95
C LYS A 72 -11.41 -6.78 -5.85
N LEU A 73 -11.13 -7.40 -4.71
CA LEU A 73 -12.05 -7.47 -3.57
C LEU A 73 -12.33 -6.09 -2.97
N ALA A 74 -11.31 -5.23 -2.91
CA ALA A 74 -11.43 -3.86 -2.38
C ALA A 74 -12.45 -2.99 -3.15
N GLY A 75 -12.75 -3.31 -4.40
CA GLY A 75 -13.72 -2.59 -5.22
C GLY A 75 -13.39 -1.10 -5.35
N ASP A 76 -14.36 -0.23 -5.08
CA ASP A 76 -14.19 1.24 -5.17
C ASP A 76 -13.43 1.88 -4.00
N CYS A 77 -13.08 1.10 -2.97
CA CYS A 77 -12.16 1.52 -1.93
C CYS A 77 -10.70 1.49 -2.42
N GLY A 78 -10.40 0.62 -3.40
CA GLY A 78 -9.10 0.52 -4.04
C GLY A 78 -9.01 1.33 -5.33
N VAL A 79 -7.79 1.70 -5.73
CA VAL A 79 -7.53 2.32 -7.04
C VAL A 79 -8.07 1.42 -8.15
N LYS A 80 -8.68 2.04 -9.16
CA LYS A 80 -9.34 1.30 -10.22
C LYS A 80 -8.32 0.49 -11.04
N VAL A 81 -8.49 -0.82 -11.07
CA VAL A 81 -7.75 -1.73 -11.94
C VAL A 81 -8.43 -1.78 -13.31
N HIS A 82 -7.71 -1.41 -14.36
CA HIS A 82 -8.17 -1.41 -15.75
C HIS A 82 -7.82 -2.70 -16.49
N GLY A 83 -6.79 -3.42 -16.05
CA GLY A 83 -6.37 -4.68 -16.61
C GLY A 83 -5.09 -5.17 -15.94
N TYR A 84 -4.43 -6.12 -16.60
CA TYR A 84 -3.22 -6.76 -16.10
C TYR A 84 -2.08 -6.59 -17.10
N VAL A 85 -0.85 -6.58 -16.58
CA VAL A 85 0.33 -6.81 -17.41
C VAL A 85 0.45 -8.32 -17.62
N LEU A 86 0.50 -8.74 -18.88
CA LEU A 86 0.55 -10.15 -19.26
C LEU A 86 1.92 -10.50 -19.85
N ARG A 87 2.47 -11.64 -19.44
CA ARG A 87 3.75 -12.15 -19.94
C ARG A 87 3.65 -13.61 -20.33
N THR A 88 4.28 -13.97 -21.45
CA THR A 88 4.50 -15.35 -21.85
C THR A 88 5.86 -15.82 -21.33
N TYR A 89 5.96 -17.07 -20.87
CA TYR A 89 7.23 -17.64 -20.43
C TYR A 89 7.71 -18.69 -21.45
N LYS A 90 8.86 -18.43 -22.09
CA LYS A 90 9.41 -19.33 -23.11
C LYS A 90 9.73 -20.73 -22.58
N ASP A 91 10.18 -20.80 -21.33
CA ASP A 91 10.54 -22.05 -20.66
C ASP A 91 9.31 -22.86 -20.19
N TYR A 92 8.13 -22.25 -20.24
CA TYR A 92 6.85 -22.84 -19.83
C TYR A 92 5.79 -22.57 -20.91
N PRO A 93 5.95 -23.14 -22.13
CA PRO A 93 5.07 -22.85 -23.27
C PRO A 93 3.61 -23.29 -23.05
N GLU A 94 3.36 -24.18 -22.09
CA GLU A 94 2.03 -24.57 -21.65
C GLU A 94 1.27 -23.45 -20.94
N LEU A 95 2.00 -22.46 -20.40
CA LEU A 95 1.47 -21.27 -19.76
C LEU A 95 1.39 -20.17 -20.82
N GLN A 96 0.21 -20.00 -21.42
CA GLN A 96 0.03 -19.06 -22.54
C GLN A 96 0.38 -17.62 -22.11
N LEU A 97 -0.45 -17.03 -21.26
CA LEU A 97 -0.34 -15.65 -20.77
C LEU A 97 -0.54 -15.64 -19.26
N CYS A 98 0.46 -15.12 -18.56
CA CYS A 98 0.49 -15.01 -17.12
C CYS A 98 0.32 -13.57 -16.68
N ARG A 99 -0.50 -13.34 -15.65
CA ARG A 99 -0.59 -12.03 -15.00
C ARG A 99 0.67 -11.80 -14.18
N VAL A 100 1.39 -10.73 -14.50
CA VAL A 100 2.63 -10.33 -13.84
C VAL A 100 2.58 -8.92 -13.28
N GLY A 101 1.49 -8.19 -13.51
CA GLY A 101 1.35 -6.81 -13.07
C GLY A 101 -0.06 -6.28 -13.15
N LEU A 102 -0.26 -5.09 -12.59
CA LEU A 102 -1.51 -4.35 -12.58
C LEU A 102 -1.43 -3.14 -13.51
N VAL A 103 -2.50 -2.91 -14.27
CA VAL A 103 -2.74 -1.67 -15.01
C VAL A 103 -3.84 -0.89 -14.27
N MET A 104 -3.51 0.29 -13.79
CA MET A 104 -4.33 1.04 -12.82
C MET A 104 -4.56 2.48 -13.27
N GLU A 105 -5.60 3.11 -12.74
CA GLU A 105 -5.76 4.56 -12.79
C GLU A 105 -4.55 5.26 -12.16
N ILE A 106 -4.13 6.38 -12.76
CA ILE A 106 -3.09 7.24 -12.18
C ILE A 106 -3.69 8.07 -11.05
N GLY A 107 -3.12 7.96 -9.85
CA GLY A 107 -3.43 8.81 -8.70
C GLY A 107 -2.15 9.38 -8.08
N ARG A 108 -2.28 10.48 -7.35
CA ARG A 108 -1.17 11.11 -6.63
C ARG A 108 -1.10 10.57 -5.19
N PRO A 109 0.04 10.01 -4.75
CA PRO A 109 0.23 9.59 -3.37
C PRO A 109 0.02 10.68 -2.33
N LEU A 110 -0.65 10.36 -1.21
CA LEU A 110 -0.77 11.31 -0.10
C LEU A 110 0.59 11.62 0.54
N ALA A 111 1.55 10.69 0.53
CA ALA A 111 2.92 10.95 1.02
C ALA A 111 3.56 12.19 0.35
N ASP A 112 3.30 12.41 -0.94
CA ASP A 112 3.78 13.59 -1.68
C ASP A 112 2.84 14.79 -1.53
N TYR A 113 1.55 14.54 -1.32
CA TYR A 113 0.55 15.60 -1.18
C TYR A 113 0.61 16.30 0.17
N ILE A 114 0.90 15.58 1.25
CA ILE A 114 1.00 16.12 2.62
C ILE A 114 1.96 17.32 2.67
N LYS A 115 3.12 17.19 2.00
CA LYS A 115 4.12 18.27 1.90
C LYS A 115 3.56 19.55 1.26
N THR A 116 2.58 19.42 0.37
CA THR A 116 1.98 20.57 -0.35
C THR A 116 0.81 21.22 0.39
N ILE A 117 0.26 20.57 1.42
CA ILE A 117 -0.92 21.05 2.15
C ILE A 117 -0.65 21.29 3.65
N SER A 118 0.62 21.27 4.07
CA SER A 118 1.05 21.38 5.48
C SER A 118 0.37 22.52 6.23
N ASP A 119 0.18 23.67 5.56
CA ASP A 119 -0.36 24.90 6.12
C ASP A 119 -1.82 25.17 5.70
N ILE A 120 -2.51 24.21 5.08
CA ILE A 120 -3.88 24.36 4.57
C ILE A 120 -4.85 23.52 5.43
N GLU A 121 -5.26 24.07 6.57
CA GLU A 121 -6.12 23.35 7.55
C GLU A 121 -7.43 22.76 6.97
N PRO A 122 -8.21 23.48 6.13
CA PRO A 122 -9.42 22.90 5.55
C PRO A 122 -9.14 21.68 4.68
N GLU A 123 -8.00 21.67 3.99
CA GLU A 123 -7.61 20.56 3.11
C GLU A 123 -7.09 19.37 3.92
N LYS A 124 -6.34 19.60 5.01
CA LYS A 124 -5.96 18.53 5.95
C LYS A 124 -7.20 17.86 6.57
N LEU A 125 -8.21 18.65 6.95
CA LEU A 125 -9.47 18.12 7.48
C LEU A 125 -10.22 17.28 6.42
N ARG A 126 -10.31 17.76 5.18
CA ARG A 126 -10.93 17.03 4.06
C ARG A 126 -10.22 15.68 3.84
N VAL A 127 -8.88 15.71 3.71
CA VAL A 127 -8.05 14.52 3.49
C VAL A 127 -8.20 13.53 4.65
N LYS A 128 -8.14 13.99 5.91
CA LYS A 128 -8.36 13.15 7.10
C LYS A 128 -9.70 12.42 7.01
N ASN A 129 -10.78 13.15 6.73
CA ASN A 129 -12.12 12.58 6.70
C ASN A 129 -12.28 11.55 5.57
N GLU A 130 -11.68 11.79 4.41
CA GLU A 130 -11.69 10.83 3.30
C GLU A 130 -10.83 9.58 3.59
N MET A 131 -9.66 9.74 4.25
CA MET A 131 -8.85 8.60 4.71
C MET A 131 -9.62 7.72 5.71
N ILE A 132 -10.30 8.33 6.69
CA ILE A 132 -11.15 7.62 7.64
C ILE A 132 -12.27 6.89 6.91
N SER A 133 -12.98 7.59 6.02
CA SER A 133 -14.12 7.03 5.29
C SER A 133 -13.72 5.83 4.42
N VAL A 134 -12.61 5.89 3.69
CA VAL A 134 -12.20 4.78 2.81
C VAL A 134 -11.79 3.54 3.60
N VAL A 135 -11.10 3.70 4.74
CA VAL A 135 -10.73 2.58 5.62
C VAL A 135 -11.98 1.98 6.27
N GLU A 136 -12.90 2.81 6.76
CA GLU A 136 -14.15 2.34 7.34
C GLU A 136 -14.99 1.54 6.33
N ARG A 137 -15.11 2.01 5.08
CA ARG A 137 -15.82 1.25 4.03
C ARG A 137 -15.11 -0.05 3.66
N LEU A 138 -13.77 -0.05 3.61
CA LEU A 138 -13.02 -1.28 3.37
C LEU A 138 -13.35 -2.35 4.43
N HIS A 139 -13.40 -1.94 5.70
CA HIS A 139 -13.75 -2.85 6.81
C HIS A 139 -15.22 -3.25 6.80
N THR A 140 -16.13 -2.30 6.59
CA THR A 140 -17.58 -2.53 6.80
C THR A 140 -18.28 -3.09 5.58
N GLU A 141 -17.98 -2.56 4.39
CA GLU A 141 -18.64 -2.93 3.13
C GLU A 141 -17.89 -4.05 2.40
N ARG A 142 -16.54 -4.05 2.45
CA ARG A 142 -15.70 -5.06 1.78
C ARG A 142 -15.27 -6.20 2.70
N ARG A 143 -15.49 -6.09 4.02
CA ARG A 143 -15.07 -7.07 5.04
C ARG A 143 -13.60 -7.46 4.90
N MET A 144 -12.76 -6.47 4.67
CA MET A 144 -11.36 -6.64 4.32
C MET A 144 -10.48 -5.78 5.23
N VAL A 145 -9.35 -6.33 5.65
CA VAL A 145 -8.28 -5.61 6.33
C VAL A 145 -7.18 -5.30 5.29
N HIS A 146 -6.66 -4.07 5.27
CA HIS A 146 -5.59 -3.67 4.35
C HIS A 146 -4.22 -4.15 4.82
N GLY A 147 -3.92 -3.99 6.11
CA GLY A 147 -2.71 -4.45 6.77
C GLY A 147 -1.47 -3.57 6.63
N ASP A 148 -1.44 -2.60 5.71
CA ASP A 148 -0.28 -1.69 5.46
C ASP A 148 -0.77 -0.26 5.20
N ILE A 149 -1.62 0.26 6.09
CA ILE A 149 -2.11 1.64 6.00
C ILE A 149 -0.95 2.62 6.27
N LYS A 150 -0.71 3.54 5.33
CA LYS A 150 0.28 4.63 5.40
C LYS A 150 -0.02 5.66 4.31
N PRO A 151 0.46 6.92 4.40
CA PRO A 151 0.18 7.94 3.37
C PRO A 151 0.61 7.55 1.95
N ALA A 152 1.64 6.71 1.79
CA ALA A 152 2.05 6.22 0.47
C ALA A 152 1.00 5.30 -0.19
N ASN A 153 0.14 4.65 0.60
CA ASN A 153 -0.87 3.71 0.11
C ASN A 153 -2.26 4.35 -0.04
N PHE A 154 -2.36 5.67 0.14
CA PHE A 154 -3.54 6.45 -0.23
C PHE A 154 -3.22 7.29 -1.47
N LEU A 155 -4.08 7.21 -2.47
CA LEU A 155 -3.98 7.97 -3.71
C LEU A 155 -5.12 8.95 -3.84
N ILE A 156 -4.82 10.20 -4.21
CA ILE A 156 -5.80 11.15 -4.74
C ILE A 156 -5.99 10.84 -6.22
N CYS A 157 -7.16 10.32 -6.57
CA CYS A 157 -7.53 9.97 -7.93
C CYS A 157 -8.01 11.21 -8.72
N GLN A 158 -8.20 11.05 -10.03
CA GLN A 158 -8.56 12.15 -10.93
C GLN A 158 -9.91 12.78 -10.59
N ASP A 159 -10.82 12.01 -10.02
CA ASP A 159 -12.12 12.46 -9.50
C ASP A 159 -12.04 13.11 -8.11
N SER A 160 -10.81 13.42 -7.65
CA SER A 160 -10.49 14.03 -6.34
C SER A 160 -10.86 13.17 -5.13
N LYS A 161 -11.20 11.89 -5.34
CA LYS A 161 -11.45 10.92 -4.26
C LYS A 161 -10.16 10.26 -3.81
N ILE A 162 -10.06 10.01 -2.51
CA ILE A 162 -9.01 9.16 -1.95
C ILE A 162 -9.38 7.67 -2.08
N ARG A 163 -8.45 6.89 -2.63
CA ARG A 163 -8.53 5.41 -2.74
C ARG A 163 -7.25 4.76 -2.25
N LEU A 164 -7.34 3.50 -1.83
CA LEU A 164 -6.23 2.70 -1.33
C LEU A 164 -5.50 1.96 -2.47
N CYS A 165 -4.21 1.67 -2.27
CA CYS A 165 -3.42 0.83 -3.17
C CYS A 165 -2.44 -0.05 -2.38
N ASP A 166 -1.71 -0.93 -3.07
CA ASP A 166 -0.76 -1.89 -2.47
C ASP A 166 -1.41 -2.87 -1.49
N PHE A 167 -2.27 -3.73 -2.03
CA PHE A 167 -3.03 -4.71 -1.25
C PHE A 167 -2.30 -6.05 -1.03
N LYS A 168 -0.98 -6.09 -1.21
CA LYS A 168 -0.16 -7.32 -1.04
C LYS A 168 -0.33 -7.95 0.34
N SER A 169 -0.62 -7.13 1.35
CA SER A 169 -0.80 -7.56 2.73
C SER A 169 -2.25 -7.55 3.21
N GLY A 170 -3.17 -7.28 2.28
CA GLY A 170 -4.59 -7.28 2.55
C GLY A 170 -5.11 -8.69 2.77
N ARG A 171 -6.24 -8.81 3.47
CA ARG A 171 -6.94 -10.08 3.66
C ARG A 171 -8.45 -9.90 3.84
N PRO A 172 -9.28 -10.85 3.41
CA PRO A 172 -10.65 -10.97 3.91
C PRO A 172 -10.63 -11.21 5.42
N GLU A 173 -11.58 -10.67 6.15
CA GLU A 173 -11.64 -10.83 7.61
C GLU A 173 -11.87 -12.26 8.07
N ASP A 174 -12.61 -13.03 7.27
CA ASP A 174 -12.93 -14.43 7.52
C ASP A 174 -11.90 -15.41 6.95
N GLU A 175 -10.79 -14.91 6.39
CA GLU A 175 -9.71 -15.79 5.91
C GLU A 175 -9.08 -16.55 7.10
N PRO A 176 -8.89 -17.88 6.99
CA PRO A 176 -8.26 -18.70 8.03
C PRO A 176 -6.86 -18.23 8.39
N VAL A 177 -6.56 -18.19 9.69
CA VAL A 177 -5.28 -17.69 10.23
C VAL A 177 -4.09 -18.51 9.72
N GLU A 178 -4.29 -19.80 9.47
CA GLU A 178 -3.26 -20.75 9.05
C GLU A 178 -2.72 -20.44 7.64
N LEU A 179 -3.46 -19.68 6.83
CA LEU A 179 -3.03 -19.28 5.49
C LEU A 179 -2.02 -18.13 5.52
N TRP A 180 -1.92 -17.42 6.64
CA TRP A 180 -1.10 -16.22 6.75
C TRP A 180 0.41 -16.52 6.80
N GLY A 181 0.82 -17.53 7.57
CA GLY A 181 2.24 -17.89 7.68
C GLY A 181 2.90 -18.22 6.33
N PRO A 182 2.34 -19.15 5.53
CA PRO A 182 2.86 -19.45 4.19
C PRO A 182 2.88 -18.26 3.23
N LEU A 183 1.96 -17.30 3.40
CA LEU A 183 1.95 -16.07 2.62
C LEU A 183 3.13 -15.16 2.98
N VAL A 184 3.40 -15.00 4.28
CA VAL A 184 4.54 -14.21 4.77
C VAL A 184 5.85 -14.73 4.21
N ASP A 185 6.01 -16.05 4.15
CA ASP A 185 7.19 -16.70 3.56
C ASP A 185 7.32 -16.38 2.06
N ASP A 186 6.21 -16.40 1.32
CA ASP A 186 6.18 -16.09 -0.12
C ASP A 186 6.50 -14.61 -0.42
N LEU A 187 6.09 -13.71 0.48
CA LEU A 187 6.40 -12.27 0.42
C LEU A 187 7.83 -11.93 0.94
N GLY A 188 8.66 -12.93 1.25
CA GLY A 188 10.04 -12.71 1.69
C GLY A 188 10.16 -12.03 3.06
N GLY A 189 9.15 -12.19 3.92
CA GLY A 189 9.17 -11.71 5.30
C GLY A 189 9.09 -10.18 5.49
N THR A 190 8.98 -9.39 4.41
CA THR A 190 8.84 -7.92 4.47
C THR A 190 7.49 -7.49 3.92
N ALA A 191 6.43 -7.90 4.61
CA ALA A 191 5.08 -7.58 4.18
C ALA A 191 4.63 -6.15 4.53
N PHE A 192 5.39 -5.36 5.31
CA PHE A 192 4.85 -4.15 5.93
C PHE A 192 5.88 -3.05 6.21
N THR A 193 5.38 -1.86 6.49
CA THR A 193 6.18 -0.71 6.94
C THR A 193 6.16 -0.57 8.46
N ASP A 194 7.31 -0.78 9.11
CA ASP A 194 7.41 -0.85 10.58
C ASP A 194 7.00 0.42 11.34
N ARG A 195 7.05 1.59 10.70
CA ARG A 195 6.72 2.91 11.30
C ARG A 195 5.25 3.09 11.66
N TYR A 196 4.34 2.33 11.06
CA TYR A 196 2.89 2.51 11.24
C TYR A 196 2.25 1.36 12.02
N GLN A 197 3.02 0.37 12.45
CA GLN A 197 2.48 -0.84 13.07
C GLN A 197 2.22 -0.66 14.57
N ASN A 198 1.18 -1.33 15.07
CA ASN A 198 0.87 -1.44 16.50
C ASN A 198 1.99 -2.18 17.27
N LYS A 199 2.28 -1.83 18.53
CA LYS A 199 3.25 -2.50 19.40
C LYS A 199 3.09 -4.03 19.51
N HIS A 200 1.87 -4.54 19.36
CA HIS A 200 1.57 -5.98 19.43
C HIS A 200 1.71 -6.70 18.09
N ARG A 201 2.07 -5.98 17.02
CA ARG A 201 2.11 -6.58 15.70
C ARG A 201 3.27 -7.54 15.55
N GLU A 202 2.93 -8.80 15.33
CA GLU A 202 3.86 -9.86 14.95
C GLU A 202 3.72 -10.19 13.46
N GLN A 203 4.84 -10.52 12.82
CA GLN A 203 4.89 -10.74 11.37
C GLN A 203 4.01 -11.93 10.91
N TYR A 204 4.03 -13.03 11.67
CA TYR A 204 3.29 -14.26 11.36
C TYR A 204 1.86 -14.27 11.94
N VAL A 205 1.40 -13.14 12.49
CA VAL A 205 0.01 -12.97 12.92
C VAL A 205 -0.72 -12.11 11.88
N PRO A 206 -1.91 -12.55 11.39
CA PRO A 206 -2.65 -11.81 10.39
C PRO A 206 -3.04 -10.41 10.88
N PRO A 207 -3.02 -9.38 10.01
CA PRO A 207 -3.53 -8.06 10.35
C PRO A 207 -5.01 -8.10 10.74
N THR A 208 -5.34 -7.22 11.67
CA THR A 208 -6.69 -6.97 12.17
C THR A 208 -7.17 -5.56 11.82
N ARG A 209 -8.48 -5.29 11.97
CA ARG A 209 -9.01 -3.92 11.82
C ARG A 209 -8.33 -2.93 12.76
N ASN A 210 -7.96 -3.36 13.97
CA ASN A 210 -7.30 -2.49 14.95
C ASN A 210 -5.90 -2.10 14.50
N ASP A 211 -5.20 -2.95 13.75
CA ASP A 211 -3.92 -2.60 13.14
C ASP A 211 -4.08 -1.49 12.09
N ASP A 212 -5.10 -1.60 11.24
CA ASP A 212 -5.41 -0.56 10.24
C ASP A 212 -5.79 0.77 10.90
N TRP A 213 -6.63 0.75 11.94
CA TRP A 213 -6.98 1.96 12.68
C TRP A 213 -5.79 2.60 13.37
N TYR A 214 -4.93 1.78 13.99
CA TYR A 214 -3.69 2.24 14.59
C TYR A 214 -2.80 2.94 13.56
N ALA A 215 -2.55 2.27 12.43
CA ALA A 215 -1.74 2.78 11.34
C ALA A 215 -2.35 4.04 10.70
N LEU A 216 -3.68 4.13 10.64
CA LEU A 216 -4.39 5.34 10.20
C LEU A 216 -4.18 6.50 11.18
N ALA A 217 -4.19 6.25 12.50
CA ALA A 217 -3.92 7.29 13.50
C ALA A 217 -2.50 7.87 13.36
N ILE A 218 -1.50 7.03 13.10
CA ILE A 218 -0.13 7.45 12.79
C ILE A 218 -0.06 8.22 11.46
N SER A 219 -0.80 7.78 10.45
CA SER A 219 -0.88 8.46 9.15
C SER A 219 -1.53 9.85 9.25
N VAL A 220 -2.56 10.00 10.08
CA VAL A 220 -3.21 11.29 10.35
C VAL A 220 -2.29 12.19 11.17
N TRP A 221 -1.48 11.65 12.09
CA TRP A 221 -0.43 12.42 12.75
C TRP A 221 0.55 13.01 11.72
N GLU A 222 1.05 12.20 10.79
CA GLU A 222 1.95 12.66 9.71
C GLU A 222 1.30 13.72 8.81
N LEU A 223 0.01 13.55 8.47
CA LEU A 223 -0.76 14.56 7.72
C LEU A 223 -0.78 15.93 8.44
N TYR A 224 -0.93 15.94 9.75
CA TYR A 224 -1.07 17.19 10.52
C TYR A 224 0.27 17.82 10.93
N THR A 225 1.33 17.04 11.04
CA THR A 225 2.68 17.53 11.41
C THR A 225 3.58 17.76 10.19
N GLY A 226 3.30 17.08 9.08
CA GLY A 226 4.18 17.03 7.90
C GLY A 226 5.48 16.25 8.14
N LYS A 227 5.60 15.55 9.28
CA LYS A 227 6.82 14.83 9.67
C LYS A 227 6.68 13.34 9.47
N THR A 228 7.77 12.68 9.09
CA THR A 228 7.82 11.21 9.05
C THR A 228 7.78 10.64 10.47
N PRO A 229 6.91 9.66 10.78
CA PRO A 229 6.86 9.04 12.10
C PRO A 229 8.21 8.41 12.48
N PHE A 230 8.69 8.72 13.69
CA PHE A 230 9.95 8.20 14.23
C PHE A 230 11.19 8.48 13.36
N GLU A 231 11.22 9.62 12.64
CA GLU A 231 12.30 9.95 11.68
C GLU A 231 13.71 9.87 12.27
N SER A 232 13.87 10.10 13.58
CA SER A 232 15.15 9.99 14.28
C SER A 232 15.68 8.56 14.44
N ILE A 233 14.83 7.54 14.23
CA ILE A 233 15.19 6.13 14.35
C ILE A 233 15.41 5.57 12.94
N SER A 234 16.66 5.27 12.62
CA SER A 234 17.06 4.69 11.33
C SER A 234 17.18 3.16 11.37
N ASP A 235 17.50 2.60 12.53
CA ASP A 235 17.63 1.15 12.70
C ASP A 235 16.25 0.50 12.89
N THR A 236 15.99 -0.55 12.10
CA THR A 236 14.69 -1.23 12.09
C THR A 236 14.44 -1.98 13.40
N GLU A 237 15.47 -2.57 14.02
CA GLU A 237 15.30 -3.28 15.29
C GLU A 237 15.10 -2.28 16.43
N GLU A 238 15.83 -1.15 16.43
CA GLU A 238 15.59 -0.04 17.36
C GLU A 238 14.15 0.49 17.25
N LEU A 239 13.61 0.63 16.03
CA LEU A 239 12.23 1.05 15.82
C LEU A 239 11.23 0.04 16.37
N ARG A 240 11.51 -1.26 16.22
CA ARG A 240 10.67 -2.34 16.78
C ARG A 240 10.71 -2.33 18.29
N ASP A 241 11.88 -2.17 18.89
CA ASP A 241 12.03 -2.10 20.34
C ASP A 241 11.38 -0.84 20.92
N HIS A 242 11.56 0.31 20.28
CA HIS A 242 10.86 1.55 20.61
C HIS A 242 9.35 1.33 20.68
N ARG A 243 8.76 0.69 19.66
CA ARG A 243 7.33 0.36 19.63
C ARG A 243 6.93 -0.63 20.70
N ARG A 244 7.70 -1.70 20.93
CA ARG A 244 7.41 -2.73 21.97
C ARG A 244 7.34 -2.13 23.37
N THR A 245 8.09 -1.06 23.64
CA THR A 245 8.01 -0.33 24.93
C THR A 245 6.76 0.54 25.08
N GLY A 246 5.87 0.57 24.08
CA GLY A 246 4.64 1.37 24.08
C GLY A 246 4.85 2.85 23.79
N GLN A 247 6.04 3.24 23.31
CA GLN A 247 6.28 4.61 22.86
C GLN A 247 5.58 4.84 21.51
N THR A 248 5.08 6.06 21.30
CA THR A 248 4.40 6.47 20.09
C THR A 248 4.76 7.91 19.73
N VAL A 249 4.23 8.41 18.62
CA VAL A 249 4.48 9.77 18.12
C VAL A 249 4.07 10.85 19.13
N ASP A 250 4.77 11.99 19.11
CA ASP A 250 4.46 13.11 20.00
C ASP A 250 3.16 13.80 19.58
N LEU A 251 2.09 13.53 20.34
CA LEU A 251 0.78 14.11 20.09
C LEU A 251 0.71 15.62 20.35
N THR A 252 1.67 16.21 21.07
CA THR A 252 1.69 17.66 21.31
C THR A 252 1.98 18.46 20.04
N GLU A 253 2.57 17.82 19.03
CA GLU A 253 2.85 18.44 17.73
C GLU A 253 1.58 18.67 16.89
N VAL A 254 0.50 17.92 17.16
CA VAL A 254 -0.80 18.12 16.52
C VAL A 254 -1.51 19.28 17.22
N LYS A 255 -1.50 20.45 16.58
CA LYS A 255 -2.08 21.70 17.12
C LYS A 255 -3.62 21.65 17.20
N ASP A 256 -4.25 20.95 16.26
CA ASP A 256 -5.70 20.78 16.24
C ASP A 256 -6.15 19.83 17.38
N SER A 257 -6.92 20.35 18.33
CA SER A 257 -7.26 19.63 19.55
C SER A 257 -8.19 18.44 19.31
N GLU A 258 -9.13 18.58 18.39
CA GLU A 258 -10.08 17.51 18.02
C GLU A 258 -9.36 16.35 17.34
N THR A 259 -8.51 16.64 16.35
CA THR A 259 -7.70 15.62 15.68
C THR A 259 -6.73 14.96 16.65
N ARG A 260 -6.10 15.73 17.54
CA ARG A 260 -5.20 15.17 18.56
C ARG A 260 -5.92 14.21 19.51
N GLU A 261 -7.15 14.55 19.95
CA GLU A 261 -7.93 13.64 20.80
C GLU A 261 -8.41 12.40 20.04
N TRP A 262 -8.76 12.56 18.77
CA TRP A 262 -9.09 11.42 17.91
C TRP A 262 -7.91 10.46 17.76
N ILE A 263 -6.71 10.96 17.46
CA ILE A 263 -5.48 10.14 17.40
C ILE A 263 -5.25 9.45 18.76
N ARG A 264 -5.32 10.21 19.86
CA ARG A 264 -5.14 9.67 21.23
C ARG A 264 -6.10 8.52 21.52
N LYS A 265 -7.38 8.66 21.18
CA LYS A 265 -8.39 7.63 21.40
C LYS A 265 -8.03 6.33 20.66
N ILE A 266 -7.72 6.43 19.37
CA ILE A 266 -7.40 5.25 18.54
C ILE A 266 -6.12 4.57 19.02
N LEU A 267 -5.08 5.34 19.38
CA LEU A 267 -3.83 4.78 19.91
C LEU A 267 -4.01 4.09 21.27
N ARG A 268 -4.94 4.58 22.12
CA ARG A 268 -5.31 3.90 23.38
C ARG A 268 -6.04 2.58 23.16
N GLU A 269 -6.98 2.55 22.22
CA GLU A 269 -7.69 1.32 21.85
C GLU A 269 -6.76 0.25 21.26
N GLY A 270 -5.65 0.67 20.65
CA GLY A 270 -4.55 -0.19 20.22
C GLY A 270 -3.48 -0.45 21.29
N ASP A 271 -3.74 -0.14 22.56
CA ASP A 271 -2.84 -0.30 23.71
C ASP A 271 -1.51 0.52 23.66
N ALA A 272 -1.33 1.49 22.76
CA ALA A 272 -0.08 2.25 22.68
C ALA A 272 0.01 3.47 23.60
N LEU A 273 -1.05 3.79 24.36
CA LEU A 273 -1.04 4.86 25.35
C LEU A 273 -1.60 4.30 26.65
N ALA A 274 -0.73 4.15 27.66
CA ALA A 274 -1.12 3.81 29.04
C ALA A 274 -1.62 5.05 29.80
#